data_AF-R9MDR5-F1
#
_entry.id   AF-R9MDR5-F1
#
_cell.length_a   1.000
_cell.length_b   1.000
_cell.length_c   1.000
_cell.angle_alpha   90.00
_cell.angle_beta   90.00
_cell.angle_gamma   90.00
#
_symmetry.space_group_name_H-M   'P 1'
#
loop_
_entity.id
_entity.type
_entity.pdbx_description
1 polymer ?
#
loop_
_entity_poly.entity_id
_entity_poly.type
_entity_poly.pdbx_seq_one_letter_code
_entity_poly.pdbx_strand_id
1 'polypeptide(L)'
;MNPIYNMTLTELREYTDEELRQLLAYMDQERQSGAAHSNPYRASCTYWMCVLERQIRKGSPILEHMDIKCIHNIFDTGQKYIFRRGNRYHMYQFDDTLLVFNDKREPYLFSKSEDDAKCIWKYFDLATGQSS
;
A
#
# COMPACT_ATOMS: atom_id res chain seq x y z
N MET A 1 13.96 0.86 -14.27
CA MET A 1 13.38 0.69 -12.93
C MET A 1 12.97 -0.78 -12.81
N ASN A 2 13.36 -1.51 -11.77
CA ASN A 2 13.03 -2.94 -11.63
C ASN A 2 11.50 -3.10 -11.56
N PRO A 3 10.86 -3.92 -12.41
CA PRO A 3 9.40 -4.07 -12.47
C PRO A 3 8.75 -4.44 -11.14
N ILE A 4 9.51 -5.12 -10.25
CA ILE A 4 9.08 -5.49 -8.90
C ILE A 4 8.66 -4.27 -8.05
N TYR A 5 9.20 -3.09 -8.34
CA TYR A 5 8.84 -1.85 -7.63
C TYR A 5 7.48 -1.29 -8.03
N ASN A 6 6.87 -1.73 -9.13
CA ASN A 6 5.56 -1.27 -9.59
C ASN A 6 4.50 -2.38 -9.56
N MET A 7 4.79 -3.48 -8.87
CA MET A 7 3.88 -4.61 -8.75
C MET A 7 2.56 -4.21 -8.09
N THR A 8 1.48 -4.69 -8.66
CA THR A 8 0.11 -4.57 -8.16
C THR A 8 -0.27 -5.76 -7.29
N LEU A 9 -1.30 -5.62 -6.46
CA LEU A 9 -1.84 -6.74 -5.68
C LEU A 9 -2.36 -7.86 -6.58
N THR A 10 -2.87 -7.52 -7.76
CA THR A 10 -3.36 -8.51 -8.73
C THR A 10 -2.21 -9.39 -9.22
N GLU A 11 -1.10 -8.79 -9.65
CA GLU A 11 0.08 -9.53 -10.10
C GLU A 11 0.70 -10.35 -8.96
N LEU A 12 0.77 -9.79 -7.74
CA LEU A 12 1.29 -10.51 -6.58
C LEU A 12 0.48 -11.79 -6.28
N ARG A 13 -0.84 -11.75 -6.49
CA ARG A 13 -1.73 -12.90 -6.23
C ARG A 13 -1.48 -14.09 -7.13
N GLU A 14 -0.81 -13.90 -8.26
CA GLU A 14 -0.40 -14.97 -9.16
C GLU A 14 0.80 -15.76 -8.61
N TYR A 15 1.53 -15.21 -7.63
CA TYR A 15 2.71 -15.84 -7.04
C TYR A 15 2.29 -17.02 -6.16
N THR A 16 3.05 -18.10 -6.24
CA THR A 16 3.02 -19.20 -5.27
C THR A 16 3.47 -18.73 -3.88
N ASP A 17 3.19 -19.52 -2.84
CA ASP A 17 3.61 -19.18 -1.48
C ASP A 17 5.14 -19.09 -1.32
N GLU A 18 5.88 -19.88 -2.09
CA GLU A 18 7.34 -19.86 -2.08
C GLU A 18 7.89 -18.61 -2.79
N GLU A 19 7.35 -18.25 -3.94
CA GLU A 19 7.73 -17.01 -4.64
C GLU A 19 7.40 -15.78 -3.80
N LEU A 20 6.24 -15.77 -3.14
CA LEU A 20 5.85 -14.71 -2.21
C LEU A 20 6.81 -14.61 -1.02
N ARG A 21 7.27 -15.75 -0.49
CA ARG A 21 8.26 -15.80 0.61
C ARG A 21 9.61 -15.23 0.16
N GLN A 22 10.07 -15.59 -1.04
CA GLN A 22 11.33 -15.10 -1.60
C GLN A 22 11.27 -13.59 -1.87
N LEU A 23 10.17 -13.12 -2.47
CA LEU A 23 9.95 -11.70 -2.73
C LEU A 23 9.91 -10.88 -1.44
N LEU A 24 9.23 -11.39 -0.41
CA LEU A 24 9.19 -10.73 0.89
C LEU A 24 10.59 -10.55 1.49
N ALA A 25 11.43 -11.59 1.47
CA ALA A 25 12.80 -11.52 1.98
C ALA A 25 13.66 -10.53 1.17
N TYR A 26 13.52 -10.53 -0.15
CA TYR A 26 14.23 -9.61 -1.03
C TYR A 26 13.82 -8.15 -0.78
N MET A 27 12.52 -7.87 -0.67
CA MET A 27 12.03 -6.51 -0.38
C MET A 27 12.40 -6.03 1.03
N ASP A 28 12.50 -6.95 2.00
CA ASP A 28 12.98 -6.63 3.34
C ASP A 28 14.44 -6.17 3.35
N GLN A 29 15.28 -6.80 2.53
CA GLN A 29 16.66 -6.39 2.33
C GLN A 29 16.72 -5.04 1.60
N GLU A 30 15.96 -4.85 0.52
CA GLU A 30 15.99 -3.61 -0.29
C GLU A 30 15.50 -2.38 0.48
N ARG A 31 14.50 -2.52 1.36
CA ARG A 31 14.04 -1.41 2.20
C ARG A 31 15.06 -1.02 3.28
N GLN A 32 15.99 -1.91 3.63
CA GLN A 32 17.04 -1.69 4.64
C GLN A 32 18.39 -1.29 4.02
N SER A 33 18.63 -1.61 2.74
CA SER A 33 19.96 -1.56 2.12
C SER A 33 20.49 -0.15 1.84
N GLY A 34 19.64 0.89 1.84
CA GLY A 34 20.03 2.28 1.56
C GLY A 34 20.75 2.47 0.21
N ALA A 35 20.72 1.48 -0.68
CA ALA A 35 21.51 1.46 -1.90
C ALA A 35 21.07 2.57 -2.86
N ALA A 36 22.03 3.24 -3.50
CA ALA A 36 21.77 4.40 -4.38
C ALA A 36 20.89 4.08 -5.61
N HIS A 37 20.53 2.82 -5.86
CA HIS A 37 19.68 2.39 -6.98
C HIS A 37 18.37 1.75 -6.51
N SER A 38 18.17 1.62 -5.20
CA SER A 38 16.91 1.15 -4.65
C SER A 38 15.90 2.30 -4.60
N ASN A 39 14.63 1.95 -4.59
CA ASN A 39 13.57 2.88 -4.22
C ASN A 39 13.01 2.41 -2.88
N PRO A 40 13.58 2.83 -1.74
CA PRO A 40 13.25 2.29 -0.42
C PRO A 40 11.75 2.41 -0.10
N TYR A 41 11.10 3.46 -0.60
CA TYR A 41 9.66 3.65 -0.44
C TYR A 41 8.87 2.59 -1.22
N ARG A 42 9.17 2.36 -2.50
CA ARG A 42 8.49 1.33 -3.29
C ARG A 42 8.81 -0.08 -2.77
N ALA A 43 10.05 -0.33 -2.32
CA ALA A 43 10.42 -1.56 -1.63
C ALA A 43 9.54 -1.79 -0.39
N SER A 44 9.34 -0.74 0.43
CA SER A 44 8.46 -0.80 1.60
C SER A 44 6.99 -1.06 1.20
N CYS A 45 6.50 -0.43 0.13
CA CYS A 45 5.14 -0.66 -0.36
C CYS A 45 4.94 -2.12 -0.79
N THR A 46 5.86 -2.67 -1.58
CA THR A 46 5.80 -4.07 -2.03
C THR A 46 5.96 -5.04 -0.85
N TYR A 47 6.85 -4.74 0.11
CA TYR A 47 7.01 -5.52 1.33
C TYR A 47 5.69 -5.66 2.10
N TRP A 48 5.02 -4.55 2.41
CA TRP A 48 3.77 -4.58 3.15
C TRP A 48 2.62 -5.21 2.37
N MET A 49 2.62 -5.07 1.04
CA MET A 49 1.70 -5.81 0.17
C MET A 49 1.93 -7.33 0.26
N CYS A 50 3.18 -7.79 0.31
CA CYS A 50 3.51 -9.20 0.53
C CYS A 50 3.07 -9.68 1.92
N VAL A 51 3.26 -8.87 2.96
CA VAL A 51 2.78 -9.17 4.32
C VAL A 51 1.27 -9.34 4.31
N LEU A 52 0.53 -8.40 3.70
CA LEU A 52 -0.92 -8.48 3.54
C LEU A 52 -1.36 -9.79 2.91
N GLU A 53 -0.82 -10.11 1.73
CA GLU A 53 -1.22 -11.31 0.97
C GLU A 53 -0.95 -12.60 1.75
N ARG A 54 0.19 -12.70 2.45
CA ARG A 54 0.46 -13.85 3.33
C ARG A 54 -0.55 -13.98 4.48
N GLN A 55 -1.00 -12.87 5.05
CA GLN A 55 -2.00 -12.89 6.12
C GLN A 55 -3.38 -13.32 5.58
N ILE A 56 -3.77 -12.82 4.40
CA ILE A 56 -5.00 -13.23 3.71
C ILE A 56 -4.99 -14.74 3.44
N ARG A 57 -3.90 -15.28 2.87
CA ARG A 57 -3.80 -16.72 2.55
C ARG A 57 -3.87 -17.63 3.78
N LYS A 58 -3.42 -17.13 4.93
CA LYS A 58 -3.51 -17.84 6.22
C LYS A 58 -4.87 -17.72 6.90
N GLY A 59 -5.82 -16.97 6.33
CA GLY A 59 -7.12 -16.70 6.96
C GLY A 59 -7.01 -15.87 8.23
N SER A 60 -5.97 -15.04 8.36
CA SER A 60 -5.72 -14.25 9.57
C SER A 60 -6.80 -13.17 9.75
N PRO A 61 -7.40 -13.03 10.95
CA PRO A 61 -8.42 -12.02 11.23
C PRO A 61 -7.83 -10.61 11.46
N ILE A 62 -6.51 -10.45 11.46
CA ILE A 62 -5.78 -9.25 11.94
C ILE A 62 -5.94 -8.03 11.02
N LEU A 63 -6.53 -8.19 9.83
CA LEU A 63 -6.59 -7.11 8.85
C LEU A 63 -7.81 -6.22 9.13
N GLU A 64 -7.60 -5.15 9.91
CA GLU A 64 -8.55 -4.03 9.92
C GLU A 64 -8.61 -3.43 8.52
N HIS A 65 -9.65 -3.81 7.80
CA HIS A 65 -10.01 -3.28 6.50
C HIS A 65 -10.94 -2.09 6.69
N MET A 66 -10.54 -0.95 6.14
CA MET A 66 -11.33 0.27 6.19
C MET A 66 -11.61 0.76 4.78
N ASP A 67 -12.86 1.16 4.55
CA ASP A 67 -13.25 1.89 3.36
C ASP A 67 -13.03 3.39 3.63
N ILE A 68 -12.25 4.03 2.77
CA ILE A 68 -11.83 5.42 2.93
C ILE A 68 -12.18 6.21 1.67
N LYS A 69 -12.56 7.48 1.85
CA LYS A 69 -12.87 8.39 0.77
C LYS A 69 -11.77 9.42 0.63
N CYS A 70 -11.25 9.56 -0.57
CA CYS A 70 -10.21 10.54 -0.85
C CYS A 70 -10.80 11.95 -0.90
N ILE A 71 -10.25 12.89 -0.12
CA ILE A 71 -10.73 14.27 -0.03
C ILE A 71 -9.88 15.26 -0.83
N HIS A 72 -8.67 14.85 -1.25
CA HIS A 72 -7.76 15.64 -2.08
C HIS A 72 -7.20 14.81 -3.24
N ASN A 73 -7.01 15.42 -4.42
CA ASN A 73 -6.31 14.72 -5.50
C ASN A 73 -4.84 14.51 -5.11
N ILE A 74 -4.36 13.29 -5.26
CA ILE A 74 -2.95 12.92 -5.04
C ILE A 74 -2.35 12.54 -6.39
N PHE A 75 -1.22 13.13 -6.73
CA PHE A 75 -0.55 12.97 -8.01
C PHE A 75 0.83 12.34 -7.86
N ASP A 76 1.28 11.66 -8.91
CA ASP A 76 2.68 11.30 -9.06
C ASP A 76 3.52 12.50 -9.52
N THR A 77 4.83 12.30 -9.64
CA THR A 77 5.77 13.34 -10.11
C THR A 77 5.49 13.80 -11.55
N GLY A 78 4.76 13.02 -12.33
CA GLY A 78 4.35 13.34 -13.71
C GLY A 78 2.94 13.91 -13.81
N GLN A 79 2.33 14.36 -12.71
CA GLN A 79 0.96 14.90 -12.65
C GLN A 79 -0.12 13.88 -13.04
N LYS A 80 0.18 12.57 -12.98
CA LYS A 80 -0.83 11.53 -13.14
C LYS A 80 -1.50 11.27 -11.81
N TYR A 81 -2.81 11.09 -11.84
CA TYR A 81 -3.58 10.76 -10.64
C TYR A 81 -3.14 9.42 -10.06
N ILE A 82 -2.76 9.46 -8.78
CA ILE A 82 -2.62 8.27 -7.93
C ILE A 82 -3.96 8.02 -7.23
N PHE A 83 -4.50 9.04 -6.57
CA PHE A 83 -5.80 8.99 -5.90
C PHE A 83 -6.64 10.19 -6.33
N ARG A 84 -7.90 9.94 -6.67
CA ARG A 84 -8.84 10.98 -7.13
C ARG A 84 -9.76 11.37 -5.99
N ARG A 85 -9.89 12.68 -5.78
CA ARG A 85 -10.87 13.24 -4.84
C ARG A 85 -12.27 12.73 -5.17
N GLY A 86 -13.00 12.33 -4.14
CA GLY A 86 -14.35 11.79 -4.22
C GLY A 86 -14.41 10.27 -4.34
N ASN A 87 -13.34 9.62 -4.82
CA ASN A 87 -13.29 8.17 -4.97
C ASN A 87 -13.11 7.48 -3.62
N ARG A 88 -13.57 6.21 -3.57
CA ARG A 88 -13.41 5.31 -2.44
C ARG A 88 -12.24 4.36 -2.69
N TYR A 89 -11.51 4.06 -1.63
CA TYR A 89 -10.32 3.21 -1.65
C TYR A 89 -10.31 2.29 -0.44
N HIS A 90 -9.52 1.22 -0.54
CA HIS A 90 -9.35 0.28 0.56
C HIS A 90 -8.03 0.55 1.28
N MET A 91 -8.14 0.63 2.60
CA MET A 91 -7.01 0.75 3.51
C MET A 91 -6.90 -0.50 4.38
N TYR A 92 -5.67 -0.93 4.61
CA TYR A 92 -5.31 -1.99 5.52
C TYR A 92 -4.32 -1.44 6.54
N GLN A 93 -4.58 -1.72 7.81
CA GLN A 93 -3.75 -1.26 8.92
C GLN A 93 -2.90 -2.40 9.50
N PHE A 94 -1.61 -2.11 9.71
CA PHE A 94 -0.62 -3.00 10.33
C PHE A 94 0.13 -2.23 11.41
N ASP A 95 -0.24 -2.36 12.68
CA ASP A 95 0.33 -1.58 13.79
C ASP A 95 0.40 -0.08 13.44
N ASP A 96 1.60 0.43 13.11
CA ASP A 96 1.87 1.83 12.74
C ASP A 96 1.89 2.11 11.23
N THR A 97 1.70 1.09 10.40
CA THR A 97 1.72 1.20 8.93
C THR A 97 0.31 1.15 8.35
N LEU A 98 0.00 2.11 7.47
CA LEU A 98 -1.23 2.10 6.68
C LEU A 98 -0.92 1.84 5.21
N LEU A 99 -1.53 0.81 4.66
CA LEU A 99 -1.39 0.40 3.27
C LEU A 99 -2.69 0.71 2.51
N VAL A 100 -2.60 1.55 1.49
CA VAL A 100 -3.74 1.94 0.65
C VAL A 100 -3.46 1.54 -0.79
N PHE A 101 -4.46 0.97 -1.46
CA PHE A 101 -4.39 0.62 -2.87
C PHE A 101 -5.10 1.65 -3.74
N ASN A 102 -4.46 2.06 -4.83
CA ASN A 102 -5.13 2.89 -5.84
C ASN A 102 -6.06 2.05 -6.75
N ASP A 103 -6.66 2.70 -7.75
CA ASP A 103 -7.59 2.07 -8.70
C ASP A 103 -6.95 0.91 -9.49
N LYS A 104 -5.62 0.92 -9.65
CA LYS A 104 -4.85 -0.13 -10.32
C LYS A 104 -4.35 -1.22 -9.37
N ARG A 105 -4.74 -1.18 -8.09
CA ARG A 105 -4.22 -2.06 -7.03
C ARG A 105 -2.72 -1.92 -6.78
N GLU A 106 -2.12 -0.77 -7.09
CA GLU A 106 -0.75 -0.46 -6.69
C GLU A 106 -0.72 -0.04 -5.21
N PRO A 107 0.26 -0.51 -4.41
CA PRO A 107 0.36 -0.17 -2.99
C PRO A 107 0.98 1.21 -2.75
N TYR A 108 0.43 1.94 -1.78
CA TYR A 108 0.98 3.19 -1.24
C TYR A 108 0.90 3.18 0.29
N LEU A 109 1.97 3.68 0.93
CA LEU A 109 2.06 3.75 2.38
C LEU A 109 1.76 5.15 2.89
N PHE A 110 0.95 5.19 3.95
CA PHE A 110 0.62 6.40 4.69
C PHE A 110 0.96 6.22 6.16
N SER A 111 1.16 7.35 6.83
CA SER A 111 1.43 7.43 8.26
C SER A 111 0.17 7.77 9.03
N LYS A 112 0.10 7.37 10.30
CA LYS A 112 -0.92 7.84 11.26
C LYS A 112 -0.53 9.14 11.95
N SER A 113 0.76 9.50 11.93
CA SER A 113 1.27 10.68 12.62
C SER A 113 0.85 11.95 11.90
N GLU A 114 0.24 12.91 12.61
CA GLU A 114 -0.22 14.19 12.06
C GLU A 114 0.93 15.06 11.56
N ASP A 115 2.12 14.93 12.15
CA ASP A 115 3.31 15.67 11.76
C ASP A 115 3.93 15.15 10.45
N ASP A 116 3.60 13.91 10.05
CA ASP A 116 4.10 13.32 8.83
C ASP A 116 3.45 13.97 7.60
N ALA A 117 4.23 14.33 6.58
CA ALA A 117 3.72 14.85 5.32
C ALA A 117 2.76 13.86 4.64
N LYS A 118 2.95 12.55 4.85
CA LYS A 118 2.11 11.46 4.34
C LYS A 118 1.09 10.97 5.39
N CYS A 119 0.72 11.81 6.34
CA CYS A 119 -0.38 11.51 7.26
C CYS A 119 -1.66 11.18 6.48
N ILE A 120 -2.27 10.02 6.74
CA ILE A 120 -3.48 9.57 6.02
C ILE A 120 -4.63 10.57 6.14
N TRP A 121 -4.79 11.19 7.32
CA TRP A 121 -5.90 12.09 7.65
C TRP A 121 -5.86 13.40 6.87
N LYS A 122 -4.72 13.73 6.25
CA LYS A 122 -4.59 14.89 5.35
C LYS A 122 -5.21 14.64 3.98
N TYR A 123 -5.47 13.38 3.62
CA TYR A 123 -5.85 12.99 2.25
C TYR A 123 -7.13 12.16 2.17
N PHE A 124 -7.52 11.49 3.26
CA PHE A 124 -8.66 10.60 3.28
C PHE A 124 -9.49 10.74 4.56
N ASP A 125 -10.81 10.61 4.40
CA ASP A 125 -11.76 10.43 5.49
C ASP A 125 -12.24 8.98 5.55
N LEU A 126 -12.70 8.54 6.73
CA LEU A 126 -13.45 7.29 6.83
C LEU A 126 -14.72 7.41 5.99
N ALA A 127 -14.95 6.42 5.13
CA ALA A 127 -16.11 6.40 4.27
C ALA A 127 -17.32 5.87 5.07
N THR A 128 -17.87 6.69 5.97
CA THR A 128 -19.09 6.37 6.72
C THR A 128 -20.22 6.05 5.73
N GLY A 129 -20.80 4.86 5.84
CA GLY A 129 -21.97 4.50 5.06
C GLY A 129 -23.16 5.39 5.46
N GLN A 130 -23.61 6.26 4.56
CA GLN A 130 -25.05 6.37 4.37
C GLN A 130 -25.42 5.28 3.37
N SER A 131 -25.86 4.15 3.90
CA SER A 131 -26.80 3.30 3.17
C SER A 131 -28.10 4.09 3.10
N SER A 132 -28.39 4.66 1.94
CA SER A 132 -29.72 5.20 1.60
C SER A 132 -30.31 4.36 0.49
#